data_AF-A9BEJ5-F1
#
_entry.id   AF-A9BEJ5-F1
#
_cell.length_a   1.000
_cell.length_b   1.000
_cell.length_c   1.000
_cell.angle_alpha   90.00
_cell.angle_beta   90.00
_cell.angle_gamma   90.00
#
_symmetry.space_group_name_H-M   'P 1'
#
loop_
_entity.id
_entity.type
_entity.pdbx_description
1 polymer ?
#
loop_
_entity_poly.entity_id
_entity_poly.type
_entity_poly.pdbx_seq_one_letter_code
_entity_poly.pdbx_strand_id
1 'polypeptide(L)'
;MTRTNVIQIGLIAFFIGAVGYGIFLALGLDGSKAGIASEAVLVCLIIAWIGSYFYRVVSGKMTFMEQRKRYRKAYEQLTKTSLEEKFDSMSEEEKIRLINELEIDKK
;
A
#
# COMPACT_ATOMS: atom_id res chain seq x y z
N MET A 1 -12.15 -3.94 0.12
CA MET A 1 -13.22 -3.44 0.99
C MET A 1 -14.45 -4.30 0.78
N THR A 2 -15.08 -4.79 1.85
CA THR A 2 -16.40 -5.42 1.75
C THR A 2 -17.47 -4.33 1.67
N ARG A 3 -18.69 -4.68 1.22
CA ARG A 3 -19.81 -3.73 1.17
C ARG A 3 -20.13 -3.14 2.55
N THR A 4 -20.01 -3.94 3.61
CA THR A 4 -20.21 -3.51 5.00
C THR A 4 -19.22 -2.41 5.41
N ASN A 5 -17.96 -2.50 5.00
CA ASN A 5 -16.96 -1.50 5.35
C ASN A 5 -17.32 -0.12 4.76
N VAL A 6 -17.92 -0.08 3.57
CA VAL A 6 -18.33 1.18 2.93
C VAL A 6 -19.45 1.85 3.74
N ILE A 7 -20.44 1.06 4.19
CA ILE A 7 -21.55 1.56 5.02
C ILE A 7 -21.02 2.08 6.36
N GLN A 8 -20.10 1.35 6.99
CA GLN A 8 -19.48 1.77 8.26
C GLN A 8 -18.75 3.11 8.12
N ILE A 9 -17.97 3.30 7.05
CA ILE A 9 -17.28 4.55 6.79
C ILE A 9 -18.27 5.70 6.58
N GLY A 10 -19.35 5.46 5.82
CA GLY A 10 -20.41 6.44 5.62
C GLY A 10 -21.07 6.86 6.94
N LEU A 11 -21.37 5.90 7.82
CA LEU A 11 -21.93 6.17 9.14
C LEU A 11 -20.95 6.96 10.02
N ILE A 12 -19.68 6.58 10.05
CA ILE A 12 -18.66 7.31 10.81
C ILE A 12 -18.56 8.77 10.32
N ALA A 13 -18.52 8.99 9.01
CA ALA A 13 -18.49 10.34 8.44
C ALA A 13 -19.75 11.15 8.82
N PHE A 14 -20.93 10.53 8.78
CA PHE A 14 -22.17 11.15 9.23
C PHE A 14 -22.11 11.56 10.70
N PHE A 15 -21.65 10.66 11.58
CA PHE A 15 -21.49 10.97 13.00
C PHE A 15 -20.46 12.06 13.27
N ILE A 16 -19.36 12.12 12.51
CA ILE A 16 -18.39 13.22 12.59
C ILE A 16 -19.07 14.56 12.30
N GLY A 17 -19.94 14.63 11.28
CA GLY A 17 -20.74 15.81 11.00
C GLY A 17 -21.69 16.16 12.15
N ALA A 18 -22.45 15.20 12.66
CA ALA A 18 -23.38 15.44 13.76
C ALA A 18 -22.67 15.93 15.04
N VAL A 19 -21.51 15.33 15.36
CA VAL A 19 -20.67 15.73 16.49
C VAL A 19 -20.07 17.11 16.25
N GLY A 20 -19.55 17.39 15.04
CA GLY A 20 -19.02 18.69 14.66
C GLY A 20 -20.05 19.80 14.82
N TYR A 21 -21.27 19.59 14.33
CA TYR A 21 -22.40 20.49 14.52
C TYR A 21 -22.68 20.77 16.00
N GLY A 22 -22.74 19.72 16.83
CA GLY A 22 -22.95 19.86 18.28
C GLY A 22 -21.84 20.64 18.99
N ILE A 23 -20.58 20.43 18.60
CA ILE A 23 -19.43 21.19 19.10
C ILE A 23 -19.57 22.67 18.72
N PHE A 24 -19.90 22.99 17.47
CA PHE A 24 -20.05 24.38 17.04
C PHE A 24 -21.22 25.09 17.71
N LEU A 25 -22.34 24.40 17.95
CA LEU A 25 -23.43 24.94 18.78
C LEU A 25 -22.95 25.23 20.21
N ALA A 26 -22.20 24.31 20.83
CA ALA A 26 -21.67 24.49 22.18
C ALA A 26 -20.67 25.67 22.27
N LEU A 27 -20.02 26.01 21.17
CA LEU A 27 -19.15 27.19 21.03
C LEU A 27 -19.92 28.49 20.77
N GLY A 28 -21.26 28.45 20.72
CA GLY A 28 -22.13 29.63 20.59
C GLY A 28 -22.45 30.03 19.16
N LEU A 29 -22.17 29.18 18.16
CA LEU A 29 -22.63 29.44 16.79
C LEU A 29 -24.14 29.24 16.69
N ASP A 30 -24.79 30.09 15.92
CA ASP A 30 -26.17 29.90 15.49
C ASP A 30 -26.28 28.68 14.55
N GLY A 31 -27.44 28.01 14.56
CA GLY A 31 -27.63 26.72 13.88
C GLY A 31 -27.22 26.73 12.40
N SER A 32 -27.54 27.80 11.67
CA SER A 32 -27.13 27.93 10.26
C SER A 32 -25.61 27.96 10.09
N LYS A 33 -24.89 28.73 10.93
CA LYS A 33 -23.42 28.81 10.86
C LYS A 33 -22.75 27.54 11.37
N ALA A 34 -23.29 26.91 12.42
CA ALA A 34 -22.82 25.64 12.92
C ALA A 34 -22.96 24.53 11.86
N GLY A 35 -24.06 24.54 11.10
CA GLY A 35 -24.28 23.64 9.96
C GLY A 35 -23.21 23.81 8.89
N ILE A 36 -22.99 25.06 8.42
CA ILE A 36 -21.99 25.37 7.41
C ILE A 36 -20.58 24.99 7.88
N ALA A 37 -20.23 25.30 9.13
CA ALA A 37 -18.92 24.97 9.70
C ALA A 37 -18.70 23.45 9.77
N SER A 38 -19.72 22.69 10.16
CA SER A 38 -19.67 21.23 10.18
C SER A 38 -19.50 20.64 8.78
N GLU A 39 -20.20 21.18 7.78
CA GLU A 39 -20.05 20.76 6.39
C GLU A 39 -18.64 21.06 5.87
N ALA A 40 -18.10 22.23 6.18
CA ALA A 40 -16.72 22.58 5.81
C ALA A 40 -15.69 21.59 6.38
N VAL A 41 -15.88 21.12 7.62
CA VAL A 41 -15.04 20.06 8.21
C VAL A 41 -15.13 18.76 7.39
N LEU A 42 -16.34 18.32 7.02
CA LEU A 42 -16.51 17.12 6.19
C LEU A 42 -15.88 17.26 4.81
N VAL A 43 -16.01 18.43 4.17
CA VAL A 43 -15.38 18.72 2.88
C VAL A 43 -13.85 18.67 3.02
N CYS A 44 -13.29 19.29 4.06
CA CYS A 44 -11.84 19.22 4.34
C CYS A 44 -11.36 17.78 4.56
N LEU A 45 -12.16 16.93 5.24
CA LEU A 45 -11.85 15.51 5.40
C LEU A 45 -11.82 14.78 4.06
N ILE A 46 -12.76 15.06 3.16
CA ILE A 46 -12.78 14.48 1.80
C ILE A 46 -11.56 14.95 0.99
N ILE A 47 -11.22 16.23 1.06
CA ILE A 47 -10.03 16.78 0.39
C ILE A 47 -8.77 16.09 0.92
N ALA A 48 -8.63 15.94 2.24
CA ALA A 48 -7.52 15.22 2.86
C ALA A 48 -7.48 13.75 2.41
N TRP A 49 -8.63 13.09 2.32
CA TRP A 49 -8.74 11.71 1.83
C TRP A 49 -8.25 11.59 0.39
N ILE A 50 -8.70 12.47 -0.52
CA ILE A 50 -8.28 12.49 -1.92
C ILE A 50 -6.78 12.81 -2.01
N GLY A 51 -6.30 13.81 -1.26
CA GLY A 51 -4.88 14.15 -1.17
C GLY A 51 -4.02 12.97 -0.72
N SER A 52 -4.50 12.18 0.25
CA SER A 52 -3.80 10.96 0.69
C SER A 52 -3.69 9.91 -0.41
N TYR A 53 -4.71 9.80 -1.27
CA TYR A 53 -4.67 8.91 -2.43
C TYR A 53 -3.63 9.42 -3.44
N PHE A 54 -3.68 10.71 -3.78
CA PHE A 54 -2.72 11.32 -4.71
C PHE A 54 -1.27 11.16 -4.22
N TYR A 55 -1.02 11.41 -2.93
CA TYR A 55 0.30 11.21 -2.32
C TYR A 55 0.81 9.78 -2.44
N ARG A 56 -0.04 8.77 -2.21
CA ARG A 56 0.33 7.35 -2.38
C ARG A 56 0.66 7.00 -3.82
N VAL A 57 -0.05 7.60 -4.78
CA VAL A 57 0.21 7.42 -6.21
C VAL A 57 1.58 8.00 -6.57
N VAL A 58 1.85 9.26 -6.24
CA VAL A 58 3.12 9.93 -6.58
C VAL A 58 4.31 9.31 -5.86
N SER A 59 4.15 8.93 -4.60
CA SER A 59 5.22 8.27 -3.82
C SER A 59 5.47 6.81 -4.22
N GLY A 60 4.65 6.24 -5.11
CA GLY A 60 4.76 4.84 -5.52
C GLY A 60 4.50 3.82 -4.40
N LYS A 61 3.93 4.26 -3.27
CA LYS A 61 3.51 3.42 -2.12
C LYS A 61 2.19 2.71 -2.43
N MET A 62 2.16 2.00 -3.54
CA MET A 62 1.02 1.22 -4.00
C MET A 62 1.23 -0.24 -3.66
N THR A 63 0.23 -0.85 -3.02
CA THR A 63 0.30 -2.22 -2.49
C THR A 63 0.79 -3.21 -3.55
N PHE A 64 0.35 -3.09 -4.80
CA PHE A 64 0.80 -3.98 -5.88
C PHE A 64 2.30 -3.88 -6.18
N MET A 65 2.85 -2.66 -6.21
CA MET A 65 4.28 -2.45 -6.48
C MET A 65 5.14 -3.00 -5.34
N GLU A 66 4.69 -2.84 -4.10
CA GLU A 66 5.37 -3.42 -2.94
C GLU A 66 5.23 -4.94 -2.89
N GLN A 67 4.04 -5.49 -3.19
CA GLN A 67 3.82 -6.93 -3.29
C GLN A 67 4.74 -7.55 -4.35
N ARG A 68 4.84 -6.93 -5.54
CA ARG A 68 5.73 -7.40 -6.61
C ARG A 68 7.20 -7.36 -6.20
N LYS A 69 7.64 -6.28 -5.55
CA LYS A 69 9.02 -6.17 -5.02
C LYS A 69 9.31 -7.25 -3.98
N ARG A 70 8.40 -7.48 -3.03
CA ARG A 70 8.55 -8.54 -2.01
C ARG A 70 8.58 -9.93 -2.64
N TYR A 71 7.66 -10.23 -3.56
CA TYR A 71 7.59 -11.52 -4.23
C TYR A 71 8.88 -11.80 -5.01
N ARG A 72 9.34 -10.83 -5.81
CA ARG A 72 10.60 -10.96 -6.56
C ARG A 72 11.79 -11.22 -5.62
N LYS A 73 11.91 -10.45 -4.55
CA LYS A 73 13.00 -10.62 -3.58
C LYS A 73 12.97 -12.00 -2.92
N ALA A 74 11.80 -12.48 -2.52
CA ALA A 74 11.65 -13.81 -1.92
C ALA A 74 11.99 -14.92 -2.93
N TYR A 75 11.50 -14.81 -4.16
CA TYR A 75 11.75 -15.77 -5.23
C TYR A 75 13.23 -15.81 -5.63
N GLU A 76 13.88 -14.67 -5.80
CA GLU A 76 15.32 -14.58 -6.11
C GLU A 76 16.16 -15.25 -5.01
N GLN A 77 15.80 -15.06 -3.74
CA GLN A 77 16.52 -15.67 -2.63
C GLN A 77 16.35 -17.20 -2.59
N LEU A 78 15.12 -17.70 -2.76
CA LEU A 78 14.86 -19.14 -2.85
C LEU A 78 15.57 -19.77 -4.06
N THR A 79 15.54 -19.08 -5.20
CA THR A 79 16.17 -19.58 -6.43
C THR A 79 17.67 -19.68 -6.25
N LYS A 80 18.32 -18.65 -5.69
CA LYS A 80 19.76 -18.68 -5.39
C LYS A 80 20.15 -19.85 -4.51
N THR A 81 19.46 -20.04 -3.38
CA THR A 81 19.73 -21.16 -2.48
C THR A 81 19.56 -22.51 -3.18
N SER A 82 18.48 -22.70 -3.94
CA SER A 82 18.29 -23.96 -4.69
C SER A 82 19.36 -24.18 -5.76
N LEU A 83 19.86 -23.11 -6.37
CA LEU A 83 20.89 -23.17 -7.41
C LEU A 83 22.25 -23.52 -6.80
N GLU A 84 22.57 -22.94 -5.64
CA GLU A 84 23.76 -23.24 -4.85
C GLU A 84 23.74 -24.70 -4.38
N GLU A 85 22.64 -25.18 -3.77
CA GLU A 85 22.49 -26.57 -3.35
C GLU A 85 22.66 -27.55 -4.52
N LYS A 86 22.03 -27.23 -5.67
CA LYS A 86 22.15 -28.06 -6.86
C LYS A 86 23.58 -28.09 -7.38
N PHE A 87 24.27 -26.96 -7.39
CA PHE A 87 25.67 -26.88 -7.81
C PHE A 87 26.59 -27.67 -6.85
N ASP A 88 26.39 -27.53 -5.53
CA ASP A 88 27.18 -28.24 -4.52
C ASP A 88 26.99 -29.76 -4.57
N SER A 89 25.80 -30.21 -4.98
CA SER A 89 25.48 -31.64 -5.15
C SER A 89 26.07 -32.28 -6.42
N MET A 90 26.58 -31.50 -7.38
CA MET A 90 27.21 -32.02 -8.60
C MET A 90 28.59 -32.62 -8.30
N SER A 91 29.00 -33.59 -9.11
CA SER A 91 30.38 -34.11 -9.09
C SER A 91 31.37 -33.05 -9.61
N GLU A 92 32.65 -33.17 -9.25
CA GLU A 92 33.70 -32.23 -9.68
C GLU A 92 33.85 -32.17 -11.21
N GLU A 93 33.67 -33.30 -11.90
CA GLU A 93 33.71 -33.38 -13.36
C GLU A 93 32.56 -32.59 -14.01
N GLU A 94 31.36 -32.67 -13.45
CA GLU A 94 30.18 -31.91 -13.90
C GLU A 94 30.35 -30.41 -13.64
N LYS A 95 30.88 -30.02 -12.48
CA LYS A 95 31.18 -28.62 -12.16
C LYS A 95 32.18 -28.01 -13.15
N ILE A 96 33.28 -28.71 -13.44
CA ILE A 96 34.29 -28.27 -14.40
C ILE A 96 33.69 -28.13 -15.80
N ARG A 97 32.87 -29.08 -16.22
CA ARG A 97 32.19 -29.02 -17.53
C ARG A 97 31.25 -27.82 -17.62
N LEU A 98 30.46 -27.55 -16.56
CA LEU A 98 29.53 -26.42 -16.51
C LEU A 98 30.26 -25.06 -16.55
N ILE A 99 31.38 -24.92 -15.82
CA ILE A 99 32.20 -23.70 -15.83
C ILE A 99 32.74 -23.44 -17.23
N ASN A 100 33.28 -24.46 -17.90
CA ASN A 100 33.79 -24.34 -19.27
C ASN A 100 32.69 -23.93 -20.26
N GLU A 101 31.48 -24.48 -20.14
CA GLU A 101 30.35 -24.13 -21.01
C GLU A 101 29.94 -22.64 -20.86
N LEU A 102 29.91 -22.14 -19.62
CA LEU A 102 29.60 -20.73 -19.32
C LEU A 102 30.70 -19.76 -19.79
N GLU A 103 31.97 -20.18 -19.82
CA GLU A 103 33.07 -19.38 -20.35
C GLU A 103 33.05 -19.30 -21.89
N ILE A 104 32.59 -20.36 -22.56
CA ILE A 104 32.43 -20.38 -24.02
C ILE A 104 31.27 -19.48 -24.45
N ASP A 105 30.13 -19.51 -23.74
CA ASP A 105 28.94 -18.71 -24.07
C ASP A 105 29.13 -17.19 -23.85
N LYS A 106 30.13 -16.80 -23.05
CA LYS A 106 30.50 -15.39 -22.80
C LYS A 106 31.35 -14.75 -23.91
N LYS A 107 31.82 -15.52 -24.89
CA LYS A 107 32.78 -15.10 -25.91
C LYS A 107 32.12 -14.82 -27.25
#